data_AF-A0A9X2HDA8-F1
#
_entry.id   AF-A0A9X2HDA8-F1
#
_cell.length_a   1.000
_cell.length_b   1.000
_cell.length_c   1.000
_cell.angle_alpha   90.00
_cell.angle_beta   90.00
_cell.angle_gamma   90.00
#
_symmetry.space_group_name_H-M   'P 1'
#
loop_
_entity.id
_entity.type
_entity.pdbx_description
1 polymer ?
#
loop_
_entity_poly.entity_id
_entity_poly.type
_entity_poly.pdbx_seq_one_letter_code
_entity_poly.pdbx_strand_id
1 'polypeptide(L)' 'MSDDLFSGSAARRTKPSKPADEPSPSQNSAQQADYTAADIEVLEGLEPVRRRPGMYIGGTDEKALHHLFAE' A
#
# COMPACT_ATOMS: atom_id res chain seq x y z
N MET A 1 -10.63 46.05 -18.14
CA MET A 1 -10.29 44.63 -17.89
C MET A 1 -9.24 44.60 -16.80
N SER A 2 -9.71 44.61 -15.55
CA SER A 2 -8.91 44.33 -14.35
C SER A 2 -9.89 43.72 -13.35
N ASP A 3 -10.29 42.47 -13.61
CA ASP A 3 -11.10 41.67 -12.70
C ASP A 3 -10.17 41.13 -11.61
N ASP A 4 -10.19 41.82 -10.46
CA ASP A 4 -9.44 41.48 -9.25
C ASP A 4 -10.19 40.35 -8.51
N LEU A 5 -9.67 39.13 -8.65
CA LEU A 5 -10.37 37.88 -8.32
C LEU A 5 -10.17 37.39 -6.87
N PHE A 6 -9.75 38.24 -5.94
CA PHE A 6 -9.42 37.78 -4.56
C PHE A 6 -9.84 38.70 -3.40
N SER A 7 -10.64 39.74 -3.63
CA SER A 7 -11.13 40.58 -2.54
C SER A 7 -12.56 40.20 -2.12
N GLY A 8 -12.68 39.22 -1.22
CA GLY A 8 -13.98 38.84 -0.69
C GLY A 8 -13.95 37.88 0.49
N SER A 9 -14.25 38.42 1.67
CA SER A 9 -14.86 37.72 2.82
C SER A 9 -13.94 37.14 3.89
N ALA A 10 -13.57 38.04 4.80
CA ALA A 10 -13.79 37.93 6.25
C ALA A 10 -14.16 36.55 6.83
N ALA A 11 -13.33 36.14 7.78
CA ALA A 11 -13.70 35.42 9.01
C ALA A 11 -14.55 34.15 8.87
N ARG A 12 -13.87 33.00 8.79
CA ARG A 12 -14.43 31.74 9.30
C ARG A 12 -13.41 31.01 10.16
N ARG A 13 -13.39 31.38 11.45
CA ARG A 13 -12.87 30.53 12.52
C ARG A 13 -13.73 29.27 12.55
N THR A 14 -13.16 28.14 12.19
CA THR A 14 -13.65 26.81 12.58
C THR A 14 -12.42 25.98 12.95
N LYS A 15 -12.20 25.80 14.25
CA LYS A 15 -11.36 24.70 14.75
C LYS A 15 -12.13 23.40 14.51
N PRO A 16 -11.64 22.46 13.68
CA PRO A 16 -12.20 21.13 13.65
C PRO A 16 -11.54 20.30 14.76
N SER A 17 -12.40 19.55 15.43
CA SER A 17 -12.17 18.56 16.46
C SER A 17 -11.08 17.53 16.10
N LYS A 18 -10.23 17.28 17.10
CA LYS A 18 -9.46 16.06 17.40
C LYS A 18 -9.95 14.82 16.61
N PRO A 19 -9.11 14.15 15.80
CA PRO A 19 -9.46 12.84 15.29
C PRO A 19 -9.34 11.82 16.43
N ALA A 20 -10.50 11.43 16.97
CA ALA A 20 -10.65 10.14 17.64
C ALA A 20 -10.93 9.10 16.56
N ASP A 21 -10.34 7.91 16.73
CA ASP A 21 -10.40 6.71 15.88
C ASP A 21 -9.56 6.72 14.59
N GLU A 22 -8.23 6.74 14.75
CA GLU A 22 -7.44 5.81 13.95
C GLU A 22 -7.60 4.41 14.54
N PRO A 23 -7.89 3.36 13.74
CA PRO A 23 -7.84 2.00 14.22
C PRO A 23 -6.37 1.70 14.59
N SER A 24 -6.06 1.85 15.86
CA SER A 24 -4.85 1.30 16.47
C SER A 24 -4.81 -0.18 16.08
N PRO A 25 -3.72 -0.70 15.47
CA PRO A 25 -3.64 -2.11 15.16
C PRO A 25 -3.80 -2.86 16.48
N SER A 26 -4.95 -3.52 16.61
CA SER A 26 -5.35 -4.29 17.77
C SER A 26 -4.23 -5.26 18.07
N GLN A 27 -3.64 -5.11 19.26
CA GLN A 27 -2.55 -5.94 19.73
C GLN A 27 -3.07 -7.36 19.98
N ASN A 28 -3.14 -8.15 18.92
CA ASN A 28 -3.08 -9.59 19.02
C ASN A 28 -1.62 -9.95 19.28
N SER A 29 -1.16 -9.72 20.51
CA SER A 29 0.05 -10.34 21.07
C SER A 29 -0.21 -11.82 21.37
N ALA A 30 -0.73 -12.55 20.37
CA ALA A 30 -0.62 -13.99 20.34
C ALA A 30 0.88 -14.26 20.17
N GLN A 31 1.51 -14.71 21.25
CA GLN A 31 2.93 -15.05 21.41
C GLN A 31 3.80 -14.47 20.30
N GLN A 32 4.53 -13.39 20.59
CA GLN A 32 5.66 -12.96 19.76
C GLN A 32 6.63 -14.15 19.66
N ALA A 33 6.38 -15.05 18.71
CA ALA A 33 7.41 -15.92 18.18
C ALA A 33 8.48 -14.94 17.76
N ASP A 34 9.62 -15.01 18.43
CA ASP A 34 10.72 -14.08 18.23
C ASP A 34 11.01 -14.04 16.74
N TYR A 35 10.59 -12.97 16.07
CA TYR A 35 10.87 -12.78 14.66
C TYR A 35 12.32 -12.33 14.58
N THR A 36 13.19 -13.29 14.29
CA THR A 36 14.64 -13.12 14.24
C THR A 36 15.11 -13.02 12.79
N ALA A 37 16.40 -12.70 12.61
CA ALA A 37 17.00 -12.71 11.29
C ALA A 37 16.92 -14.08 10.59
N ALA A 38 16.76 -15.18 11.34
CA ALA A 38 16.60 -16.52 10.78
C ALA A 38 15.26 -16.73 10.05
N ASP A 39 14.26 -15.89 10.32
CA ASP A 39 12.94 -15.96 9.69
C ASP A 39 12.90 -15.24 8.32
N ILE A 40 13.98 -14.55 7.95
CA ILE A 40 14.11 -13.86 6.67
C ILE A 40 14.64 -14.84 5.63
N GLU A 41 13.78 -15.22 4.69
CA GLU A 41 14.14 -16.07 3.56
C GLU A 41 14.51 -15.20 2.34
N VAL A 42 15.76 -15.33 1.87
CA VAL A 42 16.19 -14.74 0.60
C VAL A 42 16.01 -15.79 -0.49
N LEU A 43 15.13 -15.50 -1.45
CA LEU A 43 14.86 -16.36 -2.59
C LEU A 43 15.82 -16.02 -3.73
N GLU A 44 16.57 -17.01 -4.19
CA GLU A 44 17.59 -16.81 -5.22
C GLU A 44 17.09 -17.19 -6.62
N GLY A 45 17.74 -16.64 -7.65
CA GLY A 45 17.43 -16.92 -9.05
C GLY A 45 15.97 -16.60 -9.42
N LEU A 46 15.24 -17.60 -9.90
CA LEU A 46 13.83 -17.47 -10.34
C LEU A 46 12.81 -17.96 -9.29
N GLU A 47 13.25 -18.32 -8.10
CA GLU A 47 12.33 -18.69 -7.01
C GLU A 47 11.34 -17.58 -6.63
N PRO A 48 11.73 -16.28 -6.57
CA PRO A 48 10.78 -15.19 -6.31
C PRO A 48 9.64 -15.16 -7.34
N VAL A 49 9.98 -15.40 -8.61
CA VAL A 49 9.04 -15.38 -9.74
C VAL A 49 8.06 -16.54 -9.67
N ARG A 50 8.58 -17.74 -9.34
CA ARG A 50 7.76 -18.94 -9.19
C ARG A 50 6.84 -18.89 -7.98
N ARG A 51 7.32 -18.35 -6.85
CA ARG A 51 6.55 -18.31 -5.59
C ARG A 51 5.46 -17.24 -5.61
N ARG A 52 5.67 -16.14 -6.34
CA ARG A 52 4.69 -15.05 -6.49
C ARG A 52 4.59 -14.58 -7.95
N PRO A 53 4.01 -15.40 -8.85
CA PRO A 53 3.95 -15.08 -10.28
C PRO A 53 3.11 -13.84 -10.57
N GLY A 54 2.08 -13.56 -9.75
CA GLY A 54 1.21 -12.40 -9.93
C GLY A 54 1.93 -11.06 -9.91
N MET A 55 3.08 -10.95 -9.25
CA MET A 55 3.89 -9.74 -9.23
C MET A 55 4.62 -9.49 -10.56
N TYR A 56 4.89 -10.54 -11.33
CA TYR A 56 5.70 -10.47 -12.56
C TYR A 56 4.87 -10.56 -13.84
N ILE A 57 3.85 -11.43 -13.85
CA ILE A 57 3.00 -11.67 -15.04
C ILE A 57 1.53 -11.31 -14.80
N GLY A 58 1.22 -10.62 -13.69
CA GLY A 58 -0.13 -10.16 -13.37
C GLY A 58 -1.10 -11.23 -12.85
N GLY A 59 -0.73 -12.52 -12.90
CA GLY A 59 -1.55 -13.60 -12.34
C GLY A 59 -1.11 -14.98 -12.79
N THR A 60 -2.03 -15.95 -12.72
CA THR A 60 -1.89 -17.29 -13.33
C THR A 60 -3.10 -17.60 -14.22
N ASP A 61 -3.77 -16.57 -14.72
CA ASP A 61 -4.94 -16.66 -15.60
C ASP A 61 -4.51 -16.68 -17.08
N GLU A 62 -5.50 -16.79 -17.98
CA GLU A 62 -5.25 -16.80 -19.42
C GLU A 62 -4.53 -15.53 -19.91
N LYS A 63 -4.78 -14.37 -19.29
CA LYS A 63 -4.08 -13.12 -19.63
C LYS A 63 -2.61 -13.20 -19.27
N ALA A 64 -2.28 -13.71 -18.08
CA ALA A 64 -0.90 -13.95 -17.67
C ALA A 64 -0.18 -14.96 -18.58
N LEU A 65 -0.88 -15.97 -19.11
CA LEU A 65 -0.32 -16.88 -20.12
C LEU A 65 0.03 -16.18 -21.43
N HIS A 66 -0.82 -15.27 -21.92
CA HIS A 66 -0.49 -14.47 -23.09
C HIS A 66 0.69 -13.53 -22.83
N HIS A 67 0.82 -13.02 -21.60
CA HIS A 67 1.96 -12.19 -21.20
C HIS A 67 3.28 -12.94 -21.33
N LEU A 68 3.33 -14.23 -20.99
CA LEU A 68 4.52 -15.08 -21.17
C LEU A 68 4.91 -15.29 -22.63
N PHE A 69 3.96 -15.14 -23.55
CA PHE A 69 4.21 -15.28 -24.98
C PHE A 69 4.57 -13.96 -25.66
N ALA A 70 4.07 -12.84 -25.11
CA ALA A 70 4.31 -11.52 -25.68
C ALA A 70 5.70 -10.95 -25.38
N GLU A 71 6.33 -11.41 -24.29
CA GLU A 71 7.70 -11.05 -23.85
C GLU A 71 8.73 -12.08 -24.33
#